data_AF-A0A7W1I9K0-F1
#
_entry.id   AF-A0A7W1I9K0-F1
#
_cell.length_a   1.000
_cell.length_b   1.000
_cell.length_c   1.000
_cell.angle_alpha   90.00
_cell.angle_beta   90.00
_cell.angle_gamma   90.00
#
_symmetry.space_group_name_H-M   'P 1'
#
loop_
_entity.id
_entity.type
_entity.pdbx_description
1 polymer ?
#
loop_
_entity_poly.entity_id
_entity_poly.type
_entity_poly.pdbx_seq_one_letter_code
_entity_poly.pdbx_strand_id
1 'polypeptide(L)'
;MTEEEIMRTSPPELANLPDDFWDSAVLVPPVPKQAISLRVDDDVLDWFRKQGPGYQSRMNAILRTYMERMRPAKKPMRKKNKARG
;
A
#
# COMPACT_ATOMS: atom_id res chain seq x y z
N MET A 1 12.44 15.22 18.53
CA MET A 1 11.76 14.10 19.21
C MET A 1 12.72 13.60 20.26
N THR A 2 12.39 13.80 21.53
CA THR A 2 13.23 13.35 22.65
C THR A 2 12.88 11.92 23.06
N GLU A 3 13.79 11.25 23.77
CA GLU A 3 13.55 9.91 24.34
C GLU A 3 12.29 9.88 25.24
N GLU A 4 12.09 10.94 26.04
CA GLU A 4 10.89 11.11 26.87
C GLU A 4 9.59 11.20 26.06
N GLU A 5 9.59 11.91 24.93
CA GLU A 5 8.41 12.00 24.06
C GLU A 5 8.04 10.64 23.46
N ILE A 6 9.06 9.85 23.10
CA ILE A 6 8.88 8.50 22.55
C ILE A 6 8.26 7.59 23.62
N MET A 7 8.83 7.56 24.83
CA MET A 7 8.35 6.68 25.90
C MET A 7 6.91 6.98 26.32
N ARG A 8 6.51 8.26 26.31
CA ARG A 8 5.13 8.68 26.64
C ARG A 8 4.09 8.21 25.63
N THR A 9 4.48 8.05 24.36
CA THR A 9 3.56 7.73 23.25
C THR A 9 3.69 6.30 22.74
N SER A 10 4.70 5.57 23.20
CA SER A 10 4.90 4.16 22.83
C SER A 10 3.84 3.26 23.49
N PRO A 11 3.12 2.44 22.71
CA PRO A 11 2.19 1.46 23.25
C PRO A 11 2.88 0.41 24.13
N PRO A 12 2.30 0.01 25.28
CA PRO A 12 2.90 -0.97 26.17
C PRO A 12 3.05 -2.36 25.53
N GLU A 13 2.21 -2.73 24.55
CA GLU A 13 2.38 -3.97 23.78
C GLU A 13 3.70 -4.04 22.97
N LEU A 14 4.34 -2.90 22.70
CA LEU A 14 5.61 -2.85 21.97
C LEU A 14 6.84 -2.88 22.90
N ALA A 15 6.66 -2.98 24.22
CA ALA A 15 7.78 -2.99 25.16
C ALA A 15 8.55 -4.33 25.19
N ASN A 16 7.91 -5.44 24.80
CA ASN A 16 8.45 -6.80 24.90
C ASN A 16 8.13 -7.62 23.63
N LEU A 17 8.50 -7.12 22.44
CA LEU A 17 8.38 -7.95 21.24
C LEU A 17 9.37 -9.12 21.30
N PRO A 18 8.99 -10.31 20.85
CA PRO A 18 9.91 -11.43 20.75
C PRO A 18 11.00 -11.15 19.70
N ASP A 19 12.18 -11.76 19.90
CA ASP A 19 13.37 -11.50 19.09
C ASP A 19 13.17 -11.83 17.59
N ASP A 20 12.28 -12.77 17.28
CA ASP A 20 11.94 -13.23 15.93
C ASP A 20 10.82 -12.43 15.25
N PHE A 21 10.29 -11.38 15.91
CA PHE A 21 9.15 -10.61 15.41
C PHE A 21 9.35 -10.06 13.98
N TRP A 22 10.59 -9.73 13.61
CA TRP A 22 10.92 -9.17 12.31
C TRP A 22 11.35 -10.21 11.26
N ASP A 23 11.49 -11.49 11.62
CA ASP A 23 12.05 -12.53 10.73
C ASP A 23 11.24 -12.74 9.44
N SER A 24 9.93 -12.47 9.50
CA SER A 24 9.02 -12.59 8.35
C SER A 24 8.62 -11.25 7.72
N ALA A 25 9.28 -10.15 8.08
CA ALA A 25 8.92 -8.84 7.56
C ALA A 25 9.16 -8.76 6.05
N VAL A 26 8.10 -8.50 5.28
CA VAL A 26 8.20 -8.31 3.82
C VAL A 26 8.35 -6.82 3.53
N LEU A 27 9.44 -6.46 2.84
CA LEU A 27 9.61 -5.09 2.36
C LEU A 27 8.55 -4.80 1.28
N VAL A 28 7.61 -3.92 1.59
CA VAL A 28 6.61 -3.43 0.61
C VAL A 28 7.07 -2.06 0.12
N PRO A 29 7.77 -1.98 -1.03
CA PRO A 29 8.19 -0.69 -1.55
C PRO A 29 6.94 0.17 -1.87
N PRO A 30 6.93 1.46 -1.49
CA PRO A 30 5.83 2.34 -1.84
C PRO A 30 5.77 2.46 -3.37
N VAL A 31 4.64 2.06 -3.95
CA VAL A 31 4.42 2.22 -5.39
C VAL A 31 4.23 3.72 -5.67
N PRO A 32 5.09 4.37 -6.48
CA PRO A 32 4.95 5.78 -6.77
C PRO A 32 3.63 6.02 -7.49
N LYS A 33 2.89 7.04 -7.02
CA LYS A 33 1.66 7.49 -7.67
C LYS A 33 2.02 8.55 -8.70
N GLN A 34 1.49 8.42 -9.91
CA GLN A 34 1.63 9.48 -10.91
C GLN A 34 0.58 10.57 -10.62
N ALA A 35 1.03 11.80 -10.45
CA ALA A 35 0.13 12.95 -10.33
C ALA A 35 -0.45 13.28 -11.71
N ILE A 36 -1.75 13.07 -11.89
CA ILE A 36 -2.49 13.38 -13.11
C ILE A 36 -3.70 14.26 -12.79
N SER A 37 -4.19 14.99 -13.79
CA SER A 37 -5.51 15.62 -13.73
C SER A 37 -6.56 14.62 -14.19
N LEU A 38 -7.51 14.27 -13.32
CA LEU A 38 -8.63 13.38 -13.60
C LEU A 38 -9.93 14.09 -13.24
N ARG A 39 -10.93 14.01 -14.12
CA ARG A 39 -12.29 14.47 -13.83
C ARG A 39 -13.08 13.34 -13.17
N VAL A 40 -13.79 13.67 -12.11
CA VAL A 40 -14.66 12.78 -11.33
C VAL A 40 -15.93 13.57 -11.04
N ASP A 41 -17.08 12.88 -10.97
CA ASP A 41 -18.33 13.50 -10.57
C ASP A 41 -18.23 14.09 -9.15
N ASP A 42 -18.93 15.20 -8.94
CA ASP A 42 -18.82 16.00 -7.71
C ASP A 42 -19.29 15.23 -6.46
N ASP A 43 -20.40 14.51 -6.59
CA ASP A 43 -20.98 13.67 -5.54
C ASP A 43 -20.06 12.52 -5.12
N VAL A 44 -19.38 11.90 -6.08
CA VAL A 44 -18.38 10.86 -5.83
C VAL A 44 -17.19 11.44 -5.07
N LEU A 45 -16.67 12.59 -5.51
CA LEU A 45 -15.54 13.23 -4.84
C LEU A 45 -15.89 13.62 -3.40
N ASP A 46 -17.08 14.19 -3.20
CA ASP A 46 -17.57 14.58 -1.87
C ASP A 46 -17.80 13.38 -0.96
N TRP A 47 -18.33 12.27 -1.47
CA TRP A 47 -18.48 11.04 -0.71
C TRP A 47 -17.13 10.52 -0.18
N PHE A 48 -16.07 10.59 -0.99
CA PHE A 48 -14.73 10.22 -0.55
C PHE A 48 -14.15 11.22 0.47
N ARG A 49 -14.31 12.53 0.24
CA ARG A 49 -13.82 13.57 1.16
C ARG A 49 -14.44 13.46 2.55
N LYS A 50 -15.72 13.13 2.65
CA LYS A 50 -16.44 12.93 3.94
C LYS A 50 -15.83 11.82 4.81
N GLN A 51 -15.07 10.90 4.23
CA GLN A 51 -14.40 9.82 4.98
C GLN A 51 -13.10 10.27 5.67
N GLY A 52 -12.70 11.54 5.47
CA GLY A 52 -11.58 12.16 6.16
C GLY A 52 -10.24 12.04 5.44
N PRO A 53 -9.11 12.28 6.16
CA PRO A 53 -7.77 12.25 5.60
C PRO A 53 -7.47 10.96 4.83
N GLY A 54 -6.69 11.06 3.75
CA GLY A 54 -6.36 9.91 2.91
C GLY A 54 -7.47 9.43 1.97
N TYR A 55 -8.52 10.23 1.74
CA TYR A 55 -9.59 9.90 0.78
C TYR A 55 -9.05 9.53 -0.62
N GLN A 56 -8.00 10.20 -1.10
CA GLN A 56 -7.36 9.89 -2.38
C GLN A 56 -6.72 8.49 -2.38
N SER A 57 -6.11 8.07 -1.26
CA SER A 57 -5.56 6.71 -1.12
C SER A 57 -6.66 5.65 -1.17
N ARG A 58 -7.81 5.91 -0.53
CA ARG A 58 -9.00 5.04 -0.60
C ARG A 58 -9.58 4.95 -2.00
N MET A 59 -9.75 6.09 -2.66
CA MET A 59 -10.20 6.15 -4.05
C MET A 59 -9.27 5.34 -4.98
N ASN A 60 -7.96 5.53 -4.86
CA ASN A 60 -6.98 4.78 -5.63
C ASN A 60 -7.00 3.26 -5.32
N ALA A 61 -7.25 2.86 -4.07
CA ALA A 61 -7.36 1.45 -3.71
C ALA A 61 -8.54 0.78 -4.44
N ILE A 62 -9.69 1.44 -4.48
CA ILE A 62 -10.87 0.93 -5.20
C ILE A 62 -10.60 0.81 -6.71
N LEU A 63 -9.99 1.85 -7.30
CA LEU A 63 -9.60 1.81 -8.72
C LEU A 63 -8.62 0.66 -9.01
N ARG A 64 -7.67 0.40 -8.11
CA ARG A 64 -6.73 -0.72 -8.23
C ARG A 64 -7.45 -2.07 -8.15
N THR A 65 -8.36 -2.26 -7.19
CA THR A 65 -9.14 -3.49 -7.08
C THR A 65 -9.98 -3.74 -8.34
N TYR A 66 -10.61 -2.70 -8.88
CA TYR A 66 -11.34 -2.81 -10.15
C TYR A 66 -10.42 -3.21 -11.31
N MET A 67 -9.28 -2.54 -11.45
CA MET A 67 -8.26 -2.86 -12.46
C MET A 67 -7.77 -4.31 -12.33
N GLU A 68 -7.48 -4.79 -11.12
CA GLU A 68 -7.00 -6.16 -10.88
C GLU A 68 -8.04 -7.21 -11.28
N ARG A 69 -9.33 -6.96 -10.99
CA ARG A 69 -10.44 -7.84 -11.39
C ARG A 69 -10.63 -7.88 -12.90
N MET A 70 -10.43 -6.75 -13.58
CA MET A 70 -10.61 -6.64 -15.03
C MET A 70 -9.38 -7.06 -15.84
N ARG A 71 -8.20 -7.11 -15.21
CA ARG A 71 -6.97 -7.47 -15.91
C ARG A 71 -6.95 -8.97 -16.19
N PRO A 72 -6.86 -9.42 -17.45
CA PRO A 72 -6.68 -10.84 -17.74
C PRO A 72 -5.40 -11.34 -17.08
N ALA A 73 -5.43 -12.56 -16.53
CA ALA A 73 -4.29 -13.16 -15.86
C ALA A 73 -3.05 -13.08 -16.77
N LYS A 74 -1.98 -12.44 -16.30
CA LYS A 74 -0.70 -12.46 -17.01
C LYS A 74 -0.29 -13.94 -17.17
N LYS A 75 -0.19 -14.43 -18.40
CA LYS A 75 0.43 -15.74 -18.67
C LYS A 75 1.79 -15.77 -17.95
N PRO A 76 2.10 -16.80 -17.15
CA PRO A 76 3.41 -16.89 -16.52
C PRO A 76 4.47 -16.84 -17.61
N MET A 77 5.40 -15.88 -17.52
CA MET A 77 6.57 -15.83 -18.40
C MET A 77 7.32 -17.15 -18.22
N ARG A 78 7.27 -18.04 -19.23
CA ARG A 78 8.14 -19.22 -19.28
C ARG A 78 9.58 -18.72 -19.23
N LYS A 79 10.28 -18.99 -18.14
CA LYS A 79 11.74 -18.80 -18.07
C LYS A 79 12.35 -19.64 -19.19
N LYS A 80 12.89 -19.02 -20.23
CA LYS A 80 13.72 -19.72 -21.21
C LYS A 80 15.03 -20.08 -20.50
N ASN A 81 15.19 -21.35 -20.16
CA ASN A 81 16.49 -21.87 -19.74
C ASN A 81 17.45 -21.71 -20.93
N LYS A 82 18.51 -20.91 -20.74
CA LYS A 82 19.62 -20.79 -21.70
C LYS A 82 20.43 -22.08 -21.63
N ALA A 83 20.10 -23.03 -22.50
CA ALA A 83 20.94 -24.19 -22.75
C ALA A 83 22.13 -23.77 -23.63
N ARG A 84 23.33 -24.02 -23.08
CA ARG A 84 24.58 -24.46 -23.73
C ARG A 84 24.92 -23.92 -25.13
N GLY A 85 26.06 -23.24 -25.18
CA GLY A 85 26.94 -23.10 -26.33
C GLY A 85 28.32 -22.82 -25.78
#